data_AF-K2BRH4-F1
#
_entry.id   AF-K2BRH4-F1
#
_cell.length_a   1.000
_cell.length_b   1.000
_cell.length_c   1.000
_cell.angle_alpha   90.00
_cell.angle_beta   90.00
_cell.angle_gamma   90.00
#
_symmetry.space_group_name_H-M   'P 1'
#
loop_
_entity.id
_entity.type
_entity.pdbx_description
1 polymer ?
#
loop_
_entity_poly.entity_id
_entity_poly.type
_entity_poly.pdbx_seq_one_letter_code
_entity_poly.pdbx_strand_id
1 'polypeptide(L)'
;SSKIFAAHEFGYRRITVERPLRMSYQFSDERIEELRYDPGALNAAMKWVYAEYGQNWSDNADCDLYGSLSQHEEAIRKHVKKHFEGLKEKQLKDLLSQQTWLDQKAVMLKAWQLQKALGKAQFDNMNGYEDALKETGIKLDAKEKKQITNAVSWKNPQAEKVIKKIHTTRQTGSITSHSREGGNPKIKANPIYGLFSVNGKIVEYEPDSDLRDYENIALDPTRPVNEVNEAYFTREVLPHVPEAWIDADKKDAKDQEIGIVGYEIPFNRHFYVYQPPRDLVEIDADLDKVSTEIMELLREVHS
;
A
#
# COMPACT_ATOMS: atom_id res chain seq x y z
N SER A 1 -2.30 -11.55 45.89
CA SER A 1 -1.62 -12.76 45.40
C SER A 1 -0.81 -12.38 44.17
N SER A 2 0.42 -12.88 44.04
CA SER A 2 1.20 -12.75 42.80
C SER A 2 0.80 -13.87 41.82
N LYS A 3 0.69 -13.55 40.53
CA LYS A 3 0.51 -14.52 39.45
C LYS A 3 1.82 -14.58 38.63
N ILE A 4 2.31 -15.77 38.35
CA ILE A 4 3.49 -16.02 37.50
C ILE A 4 2.98 -16.65 36.21
N PHE A 5 3.46 -16.14 35.07
CA PHE A 5 3.04 -16.57 33.74
C PHE A 5 4.28 -16.90 32.90
N ALA A 6 4.18 -17.85 31.98
CA ALA A 6 5.25 -18.09 31.01
C ALA A 6 5.28 -16.99 29.95
N ALA A 7 6.46 -16.65 29.44
CA ALA A 7 6.63 -15.56 28.48
C ALA A 7 5.77 -15.73 27.22
N HIS A 8 5.63 -16.97 26.72
CA HIS A 8 4.86 -17.25 25.50
C HIS A 8 3.35 -17.00 25.65
N GLU A 9 2.81 -16.96 26.88
CA GLU A 9 1.38 -16.70 27.13
C GLU A 9 0.97 -15.26 26.77
N PHE A 10 1.94 -14.35 26.72
CA PHE A 10 1.75 -12.97 26.25
C PHE A 10 2.32 -12.72 24.86
N GLY A 11 2.92 -13.75 24.27
CA GLY A 11 3.56 -13.66 22.97
C GLY A 11 2.58 -14.01 21.85
N TYR A 12 2.76 -13.34 20.73
CA TYR A 12 2.14 -13.72 19.48
C TYR A 12 3.18 -13.69 18.36
N ARG A 13 2.90 -14.45 17.31
CA ARG A 13 3.60 -14.40 16.05
C ARG A 13 2.71 -13.69 15.05
N ARG A 14 3.16 -12.52 14.61
CA ARG A 14 2.45 -11.71 13.62
C ARG A 14 2.86 -12.12 12.23
N ILE A 15 1.97 -12.81 11.52
CA ILE A 15 2.15 -13.13 10.10
C ILE A 15 1.67 -11.96 9.25
N THR A 16 2.28 -11.77 8.07
CA THR A 16 1.82 -10.80 7.08
C THR A 16 0.93 -11.52 6.07
N VAL A 17 -0.30 -11.05 5.93
CA VAL A 17 -1.31 -11.59 5.02
C VAL A 17 -1.37 -10.70 3.79
N GLU A 18 -1.06 -11.26 2.64
CA GLU A 18 -1.04 -10.56 1.36
C GLU A 18 -2.25 -10.94 0.51
N ARG A 19 -2.66 -10.00 -0.36
CA ARG A 19 -3.74 -10.18 -1.34
C ARG A 19 -3.26 -9.73 -2.72
N PRO A 20 -3.83 -10.26 -3.81
CA PRO A 20 -3.35 -9.93 -5.15
C PRO A 20 -3.76 -8.51 -5.53
N LEU A 21 -2.82 -7.75 -6.09
CA LEU A 21 -3.07 -6.49 -6.76
C LEU A 21 -3.93 -6.71 -8.00
N ARG A 22 -4.91 -5.84 -8.20
CA ARG A 22 -5.80 -5.83 -9.38
C ARG A 22 -5.86 -4.41 -9.91
N MET A 23 -5.54 -4.26 -11.20
CA MET A 23 -5.33 -2.96 -11.84
C MET A 23 -6.04 -2.92 -13.18
N SER A 24 -6.71 -1.80 -13.44
CA SER A 24 -7.21 -1.43 -14.77
C SER A 24 -6.36 -0.33 -15.37
N TYR A 25 -6.41 -0.18 -16.68
CA TYR A 25 -5.86 0.97 -17.37
C TYR A 25 -6.78 1.48 -18.49
N GLN A 26 -6.72 2.78 -18.74
CA GLN A 26 -7.44 3.45 -19.82
C GLN A 26 -6.75 4.77 -20.18
N PHE A 27 -6.53 4.98 -21.47
CA PHE A 27 -6.14 6.29 -21.99
C PHE A 27 -7.39 7.15 -22.18
N SER A 28 -7.38 8.35 -21.60
CA SER A 28 -8.40 9.36 -21.81
C SER A 28 -7.75 10.74 -21.90
N ASP A 29 -8.45 11.67 -22.54
CA ASP A 29 -7.93 13.03 -22.76
C ASP A 29 -7.60 13.69 -21.42
N GLU A 30 -8.47 13.52 -20.42
CA GLU A 30 -8.31 14.09 -19.08
C GLU A 30 -7.09 13.51 -18.33
N ARG A 31 -6.84 12.20 -18.46
CA ARG A 31 -5.68 11.55 -17.83
C ARG A 31 -4.36 11.95 -18.48
N ILE A 32 -4.38 12.15 -19.80
CA ILE A 32 -3.19 12.56 -20.54
C ILE A 32 -2.87 14.03 -20.26
N GLU A 33 -3.87 14.91 -20.17
CA GLU A 33 -3.65 16.32 -19.81
C GLU A 33 -2.95 16.49 -18.44
N GLU A 34 -3.18 15.58 -17.50
CA GLU A 34 -2.48 15.60 -16.20
C GLU A 34 -0.96 15.35 -16.33
N LEU A 35 -0.50 14.70 -17.40
CA LEU A 35 0.93 14.49 -17.68
C LEU A 35 1.66 15.78 -18.08
N ARG A 36 0.93 16.87 -18.35
CA ARG A 36 1.50 18.20 -18.56
C ARG A 36 2.31 18.69 -17.35
N TYR A 37 2.00 18.15 -16.17
CA TYR A 37 2.56 18.59 -14.90
C TYR A 37 3.42 17.49 -14.29
N ASP A 38 4.54 17.88 -13.70
CA ASP A 38 5.40 16.96 -12.97
C ASP A 38 4.64 16.33 -11.79
N PRO A 39 4.75 15.01 -11.57
CA PRO A 39 4.07 14.34 -10.48
C PRO A 39 4.70 14.72 -9.13
N GLY A 40 3.87 14.88 -8.10
CA GLY A 40 4.35 15.14 -6.74
C GLY A 40 4.37 16.62 -6.39
N ALA A 41 5.46 17.10 -5.79
CA ALA A 41 5.49 18.40 -5.12
C ALA A 41 5.25 19.59 -6.07
N LEU A 42 5.73 19.50 -7.32
CA LEU A 42 5.58 20.57 -8.31
C LEU A 42 4.18 20.65 -8.91
N ASN A 43 3.40 19.57 -8.85
CA ASN A 43 2.16 19.42 -9.62
C ASN A 43 1.20 20.62 -9.45
N ALA A 44 0.88 20.96 -8.20
CA ALA A 44 -0.07 22.03 -7.91
C ALA A 44 0.45 23.42 -8.36
N ALA A 45 1.75 23.69 -8.20
CA ALA A 45 2.35 24.95 -8.62
C ALA A 45 2.44 25.05 -10.16
N MET A 46 2.75 23.95 -10.84
CA MET A 46 2.73 23.90 -12.31
C MET A 46 1.31 24.14 -12.85
N LYS A 47 0.27 23.53 -12.25
CA LYS A 47 -1.12 23.80 -12.64
C LYS A 47 -1.46 25.29 -12.57
N TRP A 48 -1.07 25.96 -11.48
CA TRP A 48 -1.27 27.40 -11.33
C TRP A 48 -0.49 28.21 -12.38
N VAL A 49 0.80 27.93 -12.56
CA VAL A 49 1.64 28.64 -13.55
C VAL A 49 1.08 28.48 -14.96
N TYR A 50 0.64 27.28 -15.34
CA TYR A 50 0.06 27.03 -16.65
C TYR A 50 -1.27 27.79 -16.84
N ALA A 51 -2.14 27.80 -15.83
CA ALA A 51 -3.40 28.55 -15.90
C ALA A 51 -3.18 30.07 -16.04
N GLU A 52 -2.18 30.62 -15.34
CA GLU A 52 -1.93 32.07 -15.33
C GLU A 52 -1.10 32.54 -16.53
N TYR A 53 -0.07 31.78 -16.91
CA TYR A 53 0.95 32.20 -17.88
C TYR A 53 1.00 31.35 -19.17
N GLY A 54 0.26 30.24 -19.23
CA GLY A 54 0.28 29.28 -20.35
C GLY A 54 -0.57 29.67 -21.55
N GLN A 55 -1.21 30.85 -21.58
CA GLN A 55 -2.17 31.25 -22.62
C GLN A 55 -1.59 31.22 -24.04
N ASN A 56 -0.29 31.51 -24.18
CA ASN A 56 0.42 31.52 -25.46
C ASN A 56 1.19 30.21 -25.73
N TRP A 57 1.00 29.19 -24.89
CA TRP A 57 1.66 27.90 -25.06
C TRP A 57 0.81 27.01 -25.95
N SER A 58 1.48 26.28 -26.85
CA SER A 58 0.85 25.32 -27.74
C SER A 58 1.56 23.98 -27.64
N ASP A 59 0.78 22.90 -27.71
CA ASP A 59 1.30 21.53 -27.71
C ASP A 59 1.93 21.13 -29.04
N ASN A 60 1.81 21.98 -30.07
CA ASN A 60 2.49 21.80 -31.34
C ASN A 60 4.01 21.73 -31.16
N ALA A 61 4.67 20.94 -32.00
CA ALA A 61 6.12 20.75 -31.96
C ALA A 61 6.89 22.08 -32.11
N ASP A 62 6.33 23.03 -32.87
CA ASP A 62 6.97 24.30 -33.24
C ASP A 62 6.69 25.46 -32.25
N CYS A 63 6.19 25.16 -31.04
CA CYS A 63 5.92 26.21 -30.05
C CYS A 63 7.19 26.58 -29.26
N ASP A 64 7.88 27.62 -29.71
CA ASP A 64 9.09 28.15 -29.06
C ASP A 64 8.85 28.76 -27.67
N LEU A 65 7.62 29.22 -27.42
CA LEU A 65 7.25 29.92 -26.18
C LEU A 65 6.88 28.98 -25.03
N TYR A 66 6.77 27.66 -25.28
CA TYR A 66 6.34 26.71 -24.27
C TYR A 66 7.30 26.70 -23.08
N GLY A 67 6.78 26.91 -21.86
CA GLY A 67 7.60 27.00 -20.65
C GLY A 67 8.42 28.29 -20.51
N SER A 68 8.25 29.27 -21.40
CA SER A 68 8.99 30.55 -21.31
C SER A 68 8.40 31.44 -20.22
N LEU A 69 9.10 31.52 -19.09
CA LEU A 69 8.65 32.22 -17.87
C LEU A 69 9.58 33.33 -17.41
N SER A 70 10.64 33.64 -18.18
CA SER A 70 11.70 34.57 -17.79
C SER A 70 11.19 35.97 -17.44
N GLN A 71 10.17 36.46 -18.15
CA GLN A 71 9.56 37.78 -17.89
C GLN A 71 8.70 37.82 -16.62
N HIS A 72 8.31 36.67 -16.09
CA HIS A 72 7.38 36.55 -14.96
C HIS A 72 8.01 35.90 -13.73
N GLU A 73 9.32 35.64 -13.75
CA GLU A 73 10.02 34.89 -12.70
C GLU A 73 9.79 35.49 -11.30
N GLU A 74 9.96 36.80 -11.12
CA GLU A 74 9.81 37.44 -9.81
C GLU A 74 8.38 37.29 -9.25
N ALA A 75 7.37 37.49 -10.10
CA ALA A 75 5.96 37.33 -9.74
C ALA A 75 5.63 35.88 -9.36
N ILE A 76 6.09 34.91 -10.16
CA ILE A 76 5.92 33.48 -9.90
C ILE A 76 6.58 33.10 -8.57
N ARG A 77 7.83 33.51 -8.33
CA ARG A 77 8.55 33.24 -7.08
C ARG A 77 7.80 33.79 -5.87
N LYS A 78 7.28 35.02 -5.96
CA LYS A 78 6.53 35.66 -4.88
C LYS A 78 5.23 34.91 -4.57
N HIS A 79 4.48 34.52 -5.60
CA HIS A 79 3.24 33.76 -5.42
C HIS A 79 3.52 32.37 -4.84
N VAL A 80 4.49 31.65 -5.42
CA VAL A 80 4.84 30.28 -5.00
C VAL A 80 5.26 30.24 -3.54
N LYS A 81 6.12 31.16 -3.11
CA LYS A 81 6.57 31.26 -1.71
C LYS A 81 5.45 31.61 -0.73
N LYS A 82 4.36 32.22 -1.21
CA LYS A 82 3.22 32.62 -0.38
C LYS A 82 2.15 31.53 -0.28
N HIS A 83 1.90 30.79 -1.36
CA HIS A 83 0.74 29.90 -1.47
C HIS A 83 1.09 28.40 -1.51
N PHE A 84 2.35 28.04 -1.76
CA PHE A 84 2.81 26.66 -1.84
C PHE A 84 3.87 26.39 -0.78
N GLU A 85 3.42 26.41 0.48
CA GLU A 85 4.25 26.11 1.65
C GLU A 85 4.81 24.68 1.53
N GLY A 86 6.14 24.55 1.35
CA GLY A 86 6.81 23.26 1.17
C GLY A 86 7.67 23.16 -0.09
N LEU A 87 7.54 24.10 -1.05
CA LEU A 87 8.45 24.18 -2.19
C LEU A 87 9.77 24.85 -1.78
N LYS A 88 10.86 24.08 -1.85
CA LYS A 88 12.23 24.51 -1.62
C LYS A 88 12.78 25.22 -2.85
N GLU A 89 13.88 25.95 -2.68
CA GLU A 89 14.52 26.72 -3.76
C GLU A 89 14.90 25.86 -4.97
N LYS A 90 15.26 24.59 -4.77
CA LYS A 90 15.49 23.65 -5.88
C LYS A 90 14.23 23.48 -6.74
N GLN A 91 13.09 23.18 -6.12
CA GLN A 91 11.81 22.98 -6.82
C GLN A 91 11.35 24.27 -7.51
N LEU A 92 11.62 25.42 -6.92
CA LEU A 92 11.31 26.71 -7.54
C LEU A 92 12.12 26.93 -8.83
N LYS A 93 13.42 26.56 -8.83
CA LYS A 93 14.25 26.58 -10.03
C LYS A 93 13.76 25.59 -11.08
N ASP A 94 13.36 24.39 -10.66
CA ASP A 94 12.80 23.36 -11.56
C ASP A 94 11.48 23.85 -12.19
N LEU A 95 10.61 24.50 -11.43
CA LEU A 95 9.34 25.09 -11.90
C LEU A 95 9.55 26.20 -12.94
N LEU A 96 10.59 27.02 -12.78
CA LEU A 96 10.92 28.13 -13.67
C LEU A 96 11.76 27.70 -14.89
N SER A 97 12.30 26.48 -14.86
CA SER A 97 13.10 25.93 -15.94
C SER A 97 12.21 25.55 -17.13
N GLN A 98 12.46 26.18 -18.28
CA GLN A 98 11.77 25.84 -19.53
C GLN A 98 11.95 24.36 -19.89
N GLN A 99 13.12 23.77 -19.61
CA GLN A 99 13.39 22.37 -19.89
C GLN A 99 12.43 21.44 -19.13
N THR A 100 12.09 21.77 -17.88
CA THR A 100 11.15 20.97 -17.08
C THR A 100 9.78 20.88 -17.76
N TRP A 101 9.30 21.99 -18.31
CA TRP A 101 8.04 22.04 -19.04
C TRP A 101 8.08 21.29 -20.37
N LEU A 102 9.21 21.40 -21.09
CA LEU A 102 9.42 20.67 -22.34
C LEU A 102 9.50 19.16 -22.11
N ASP A 103 10.16 18.72 -21.03
CA ASP A 103 10.22 17.31 -20.64
C ASP A 103 8.82 16.77 -20.37
N GLN A 104 7.99 17.48 -19.60
CA GLN A 104 6.62 17.06 -19.32
C GLN A 104 5.73 17.04 -20.56
N LYS A 105 5.86 18.07 -21.42
CA LYS A 105 5.19 18.10 -22.73
C LYS A 105 5.57 16.88 -23.57
N ALA A 106 6.85 16.49 -23.59
CA ALA A 106 7.30 15.32 -24.34
C ALA A 106 6.65 14.02 -23.83
N VAL A 107 6.51 13.84 -22.51
CA VAL A 107 5.80 12.69 -21.93
C VAL A 107 4.33 12.68 -22.34
N MET A 108 3.65 13.83 -22.23
CA MET A 108 2.25 13.98 -22.60
C MET A 108 2.01 13.68 -24.09
N LEU A 109 2.86 14.19 -24.98
CA LEU A 109 2.76 13.92 -26.43
C LEU A 109 2.96 12.43 -26.76
N LYS A 110 3.87 11.74 -26.08
CA LYS A 110 4.03 10.28 -26.20
C LYS A 110 2.76 9.55 -25.73
N ALA A 111 2.14 9.99 -24.64
CA ALA A 111 0.87 9.42 -24.18
C ALA A 111 -0.28 9.63 -25.18
N TRP A 112 -0.35 10.79 -25.84
CA TRP A 112 -1.29 11.02 -26.95
C TRP A 112 -1.06 10.06 -28.13
N GLN A 113 0.20 9.80 -28.49
CA GLN A 113 0.54 8.82 -29.52
C GLN A 113 0.10 7.40 -29.12
N LEU A 114 0.30 7.02 -27.85
CA LEU A 114 -0.16 5.74 -27.31
C LEU A 114 -1.69 5.64 -27.36
N GLN A 115 -2.42 6.68 -26.95
CA GLN A 115 -3.89 6.70 -27.06
C GLN A 115 -4.35 6.55 -28.51
N LYS A 116 -3.68 7.21 -29.46
CA LYS A 116 -4.01 7.06 -30.88
C LYS A 116 -3.83 5.62 -31.38
N ALA A 117 -2.84 4.90 -30.87
CA ALA A 117 -2.55 3.52 -31.24
C ALA A 117 -3.44 2.49 -30.52
N LEU A 118 -3.69 2.69 -29.22
CA LEU A 118 -4.37 1.73 -28.34
C LEU A 118 -5.88 2.02 -28.18
N GLY A 119 -6.31 3.23 -28.52
CA GLY A 119 -7.68 3.70 -28.33
C GLY A 119 -7.97 4.15 -26.90
N LYS A 120 -9.26 4.37 -26.62
CA LYS A 120 -9.79 4.87 -25.33
C LYS A 120 -10.56 3.80 -24.53
N ALA A 121 -10.50 2.53 -24.95
CA ALA A 121 -11.16 1.45 -24.23
C ALA A 121 -10.48 1.22 -22.87
N GLN A 122 -11.28 0.91 -21.86
CA GLN A 122 -10.77 0.44 -20.57
C GLN A 122 -10.40 -1.04 -20.69
N PHE A 123 -9.29 -1.41 -20.06
CA PHE A 123 -8.84 -2.78 -19.93
C PHE A 123 -8.68 -3.14 -18.46
N ASP A 124 -9.33 -4.22 -18.05
CA ASP A 124 -9.33 -4.74 -16.67
C ASP A 124 -8.29 -5.85 -16.49
N ASN A 125 -7.23 -5.85 -17.30
CA ASN A 125 -6.16 -6.82 -17.21
C ASN A 125 -4.81 -6.15 -17.50
N MET A 126 -4.06 -5.85 -16.44
CA MET A 126 -2.76 -5.21 -16.54
C MET A 126 -1.65 -6.12 -17.11
N ASN A 127 -1.87 -7.44 -17.15
CA ASN A 127 -0.82 -8.39 -17.55
C ASN A 127 -0.40 -8.27 -19.02
N GLY A 128 -1.28 -7.73 -19.89
CA GLY A 128 -0.99 -7.49 -21.31
C GLY A 128 -0.49 -6.09 -21.63
N TYR A 129 -0.50 -5.17 -20.66
CA TYR A 129 -0.21 -3.75 -20.88
C TYR A 129 1.19 -3.51 -21.46
N GLU A 130 2.18 -4.22 -20.93
CA GLU A 130 3.58 -4.13 -21.38
C GLU A 130 3.77 -4.49 -22.85
N ASP A 131 3.09 -5.55 -23.30
CA ASP A 131 3.20 -6.00 -24.68
C ASP A 131 2.40 -5.08 -25.61
N ALA A 132 1.22 -4.61 -25.17
CA ALA A 132 0.46 -3.59 -25.89
C ALA A 132 1.28 -2.31 -26.11
N LEU A 133 2.02 -1.83 -25.10
CA LEU A 133 2.92 -0.69 -25.26
C LEU A 133 4.02 -0.96 -26.31
N LYS A 134 4.65 -2.14 -26.27
CA LYS A 134 5.71 -2.50 -27.23
C LYS A 134 5.20 -2.58 -28.67
N GLU A 135 4.00 -3.12 -28.86
CA GLU A 135 3.37 -3.25 -30.19
C GLU A 135 3.14 -1.90 -30.88
N THR A 136 3.04 -0.80 -30.12
CA THR A 136 2.95 0.55 -30.69
C THR A 136 4.24 1.04 -31.36
N GLY A 137 5.40 0.45 -31.02
CA GLY A 137 6.72 0.90 -31.47
C GLY A 137 7.20 2.23 -30.85
N ILE A 138 6.42 2.84 -29.94
CA ILE A 138 6.76 4.11 -29.29
C ILE A 138 7.81 3.84 -28.21
N LYS A 139 8.96 4.54 -28.30
CA LYS A 139 10.06 4.41 -27.33
C LYS A 139 9.77 5.26 -26.10
N LEU A 140 9.67 4.59 -24.95
CA LEU A 140 9.55 5.20 -23.64
C LEU A 140 10.78 4.84 -22.81
N ASP A 141 11.38 5.82 -22.13
CA ASP A 141 12.32 5.52 -21.06
C ASP A 141 11.57 5.03 -19.79
N ALA A 142 12.33 4.59 -18.78
CA ALA A 142 11.76 4.05 -17.55
C ALA A 142 10.93 5.08 -16.75
N LYS A 143 11.32 6.36 -16.76
CA LYS A 143 10.63 7.44 -16.05
C LYS A 143 9.33 7.80 -16.78
N GLU A 144 9.40 7.99 -18.09
CA GLU A 144 8.25 8.29 -18.94
C GLU A 144 7.18 7.20 -18.82
N LYS A 145 7.59 5.93 -18.99
CA LYS A 145 6.69 4.79 -18.88
C LYS A 145 6.04 4.71 -17.51
N LYS A 146 6.79 4.90 -16.43
CA LYS A 146 6.25 4.89 -15.07
C LYS A 146 5.21 6.01 -14.90
N GLN A 147 5.52 7.22 -15.37
CA GLN A 147 4.62 8.37 -15.23
C GLN A 147 3.33 8.19 -16.03
N ILE A 148 3.43 7.77 -17.30
CA ILE A 148 2.27 7.46 -18.15
C ILE A 148 1.44 6.36 -17.50
N THR A 149 2.07 5.26 -17.09
CA THR A 149 1.37 4.14 -16.45
C THR A 149 0.61 4.58 -15.20
N ASN A 150 1.22 5.38 -14.34
CA ASN A 150 0.56 5.92 -13.15
C ASN A 150 -0.62 6.85 -13.48
N ALA A 151 -0.54 7.60 -14.59
CA ALA A 151 -1.64 8.48 -15.00
C ALA A 151 -2.82 7.70 -15.60
N VAL A 152 -2.56 6.59 -16.30
CA VAL A 152 -3.59 5.83 -17.04
C VAL A 152 -4.11 4.62 -16.29
N SER A 153 -3.55 4.25 -15.15
CA SER A 153 -3.93 3.04 -14.40
C SER A 153 -4.39 3.31 -12.97
N TRP A 154 -5.26 2.45 -12.46
CA TRP A 154 -5.80 2.54 -11.11
C TRP A 154 -6.18 1.16 -10.57
N LYS A 155 -6.23 1.03 -9.23
CA LYS A 155 -6.68 -0.19 -8.56
C LYS A 155 -8.15 -0.45 -8.85
N ASN A 156 -8.47 -1.66 -9.29
CA ASN A 156 -9.83 -2.08 -9.57
C ASN A 156 -10.06 -3.50 -9.02
N PRO A 157 -10.89 -3.67 -7.98
CA PRO A 157 -11.19 -4.99 -7.41
C PRO A 157 -11.79 -6.00 -8.40
N GLN A 158 -12.40 -5.52 -9.49
CA GLN A 158 -12.99 -6.37 -10.53
C GLN A 158 -12.00 -6.76 -11.65
N ALA A 159 -10.80 -6.17 -11.67
CA ALA A 159 -9.78 -6.48 -12.66
C ALA A 159 -9.07 -7.80 -12.39
N GLU A 160 -8.41 -8.36 -13.39
CA GLU A 160 -7.56 -9.54 -13.26
C GLU A 160 -6.39 -9.32 -12.29
N LYS A 161 -5.94 -10.39 -11.64
CA LYS A 161 -4.80 -10.35 -10.73
C LYS A 161 -3.52 -10.03 -11.52
N VAL A 162 -2.74 -9.08 -11.01
CA VAL A 162 -1.44 -8.72 -11.59
C VAL A 162 -0.42 -9.80 -11.28
N ILE A 163 0.17 -10.37 -12.34
CA ILE A 163 1.18 -11.40 -12.26
C ILE A 163 2.54 -10.73 -12.04
N LYS A 164 3.16 -11.04 -10.90
CA LYS A 164 4.54 -10.65 -10.60
C LYS A 164 5.52 -11.55 -11.33
N LYS A 165 5.27 -12.87 -11.32
CA LYS A 165 6.17 -13.84 -11.92
C LYS A 165 5.47 -15.13 -12.33
N ILE A 166 5.89 -15.69 -13.45
CA ILE A 166 5.54 -17.04 -13.89
C ILE A 166 6.76 -17.93 -13.71
N HIS A 167 6.62 -18.98 -12.90
CA HIS A 167 7.66 -19.98 -12.66
C HIS A 167 7.49 -21.13 -13.65
N THR A 168 8.44 -21.29 -14.57
CA THR A 168 8.42 -22.36 -15.56
C THR A 168 8.77 -23.69 -14.91
N THR A 169 7.84 -24.65 -14.89
CA THR A 169 8.19 -26.04 -14.64
C THR A 169 8.65 -26.65 -15.97
N ARG A 170 9.88 -27.16 -16.06
CA ARG A 170 10.26 -27.98 -17.22
C ARG A 170 9.33 -29.20 -17.21
N GLN A 171 8.49 -29.33 -18.23
CA GLN A 171 7.89 -30.62 -18.56
C GLN A 171 9.04 -31.52 -19.00
N THR A 172 9.46 -32.44 -18.13
CA THR A 172 10.19 -33.61 -18.61
C THR A 172 9.17 -34.45 -19.36
N GLY A 173 9.34 -34.56 -20.68
CA GLY A 173 8.77 -35.68 -21.43
C GLY A 173 9.09 -36.99 -20.69
N SER A 174 8.13 -37.91 -20.76
CA SER A 174 8.19 -39.31 -20.30
C SER A 174 9.58 -39.75 -19.81
N ILE A 175 9.78 -39.74 -18.49
CA ILE A 175 11.00 -40.30 -17.90
C ILE A 175 10.82 -41.81 -17.94
N THR A 176 11.42 -42.45 -18.94
CA THR A 176 11.95 -43.80 -18.75
C THR A 176 12.90 -43.75 -17.57
N SER A 177 12.66 -44.62 -16.59
CA SER A 177 13.50 -44.85 -15.42
C SER A 177 15.00 -44.77 -15.75
N HIS A 178 15.77 -44.23 -14.81
CA HIS A 178 17.25 -44.14 -14.74
C HIS A 178 17.89 -42.81 -15.18
N SER A 179 17.72 -41.75 -14.38
CA SER A 179 18.74 -40.67 -14.35
C SER A 179 18.75 -39.86 -13.05
N ARG A 180 19.81 -40.13 -12.27
CA ARG A 180 20.65 -39.28 -11.38
C ARG A 180 20.03 -38.00 -10.78
N GLU A 181 20.06 -37.95 -9.45
CA GLU A 181 19.87 -36.79 -8.59
C GLU A 181 20.84 -35.66 -8.97
N GLY A 182 20.32 -34.63 -9.64
CA GLY A 182 21.10 -33.46 -10.05
C GLY A 182 20.28 -32.39 -10.78
N GLY A 183 18.96 -32.38 -10.59
CA GLY A 183 18.08 -31.36 -11.17
C GLY A 183 17.74 -30.29 -10.14
N ASN A 184 17.80 -29.01 -10.55
CA ASN A 184 17.25 -27.89 -9.76
C ASN A 184 15.84 -28.25 -9.23
N PRO A 185 15.53 -27.93 -7.96
CA PRO A 185 14.26 -28.32 -7.35
C PRO A 185 13.09 -27.79 -8.17
N LYS A 186 12.17 -28.70 -8.52
CA LYS A 186 10.93 -28.38 -9.24
C LYS A 186 10.05 -27.53 -8.30
N ILE A 187 9.86 -26.26 -8.63
CA ILE A 187 8.94 -25.37 -7.90
C ILE A 187 7.52 -25.98 -7.99
N LYS A 188 6.90 -26.17 -6.83
CA LYS A 188 5.54 -26.69 -6.69
C LYS A 188 4.58 -25.56 -6.31
N ALA A 189 3.32 -25.73 -6.66
CA ALA A 189 2.27 -24.86 -6.15
C ALA A 189 2.24 -24.95 -4.62
N ASN A 190 2.13 -23.80 -3.98
CA ASN A 190 1.85 -23.66 -2.57
C ASN A 190 1.03 -22.37 -2.37
N PRO A 191 -0.31 -22.43 -2.49
CA PRO A 191 -1.17 -21.27 -2.39
C PRO A 191 -1.06 -20.54 -1.05
N ILE A 192 -0.75 -21.25 0.04
CA ILE A 192 -0.56 -20.67 1.37
C ILE A 192 0.60 -19.66 1.37
N TYR A 193 1.60 -19.84 0.50
CA TYR A 193 2.76 -18.96 0.37
C TYR A 193 2.84 -18.28 -1.00
N GLY A 194 1.69 -18.02 -1.64
CA GLY A 194 1.61 -17.16 -2.81
C GLY A 194 2.00 -17.81 -4.14
N LEU A 195 2.14 -19.13 -4.19
CA LEU A 195 2.46 -19.89 -5.41
C LEU A 195 1.21 -20.64 -5.91
N PHE A 196 0.54 -20.08 -6.91
CA PHE A 196 -0.74 -20.59 -7.41
C PHE A 196 -0.57 -21.42 -8.70
N SER A 197 -1.32 -22.52 -8.83
CA SER A 197 -1.38 -23.29 -10.07
C SER A 197 -2.44 -22.73 -11.01
N VAL A 198 -2.03 -22.17 -12.14
CA VAL A 198 -2.91 -21.53 -13.13
C VAL A 198 -2.53 -22.03 -14.51
N ASN A 199 -3.47 -22.69 -15.22
CA ASN A 199 -3.28 -23.19 -16.58
C ASN A 199 -1.97 -24.02 -16.76
N GLY A 200 -1.65 -24.87 -15.79
CA GLY A 200 -0.46 -25.73 -15.81
C GLY A 200 0.86 -25.00 -15.52
N LYS A 201 0.83 -23.71 -15.17
CA LYS A 201 1.97 -22.91 -14.75
C LYS A 201 1.87 -22.57 -13.27
N ILE A 202 3.01 -22.30 -12.63
CA ILE A 202 3.03 -21.76 -11.27
C ILE A 202 3.16 -20.23 -11.36
N VAL A 203 2.21 -19.51 -10.78
CA VAL A 203 2.08 -18.06 -10.85
C VAL A 203 2.22 -17.48 -9.46
N GLU A 204 3.02 -16.42 -9.36
CA GLU A 204 3.15 -15.55 -8.20
C GLU A 204 2.52 -14.20 -8.56
N TYR A 205 1.59 -13.74 -7.73
CA TYR A 205 0.89 -12.47 -7.93
C TYR A 205 1.60 -11.33 -7.22
N GLU A 206 1.46 -10.12 -7.76
CA GLU A 206 1.94 -8.90 -7.10
C GLU A 206 1.07 -8.61 -5.87
N PRO A 207 1.65 -8.37 -4.68
CA PRO A 207 0.86 -8.04 -3.49
C PRO A 207 0.29 -6.62 -3.57
N ASP A 208 -0.95 -6.44 -3.10
CA ASP A 208 -1.55 -5.14 -2.90
C ASP A 208 -1.28 -4.62 -1.48
N SER A 209 -0.40 -3.61 -1.37
CA SER A 209 -0.02 -3.01 -0.09
C SER A 209 -1.19 -2.42 0.70
N ASP A 210 -2.26 -1.97 0.04
CA ASP A 210 -3.41 -1.33 0.71
C ASP A 210 -4.37 -2.38 1.27
N LEU A 211 -4.24 -3.61 0.77
CA LEU A 211 -5.00 -4.78 1.21
C LEU A 211 -4.15 -5.72 2.09
N ARG A 212 -2.90 -5.38 2.38
CA ARG A 212 -2.07 -6.14 3.31
C ARG A 212 -2.68 -6.09 4.71
N ASP A 213 -2.77 -7.25 5.35
CA ASP A 213 -3.26 -7.39 6.71
C ASP A 213 -2.25 -8.15 7.58
N TYR A 214 -2.52 -8.22 8.88
CA TYR A 214 -1.70 -8.92 9.84
C TYR A 214 -2.54 -9.75 10.80
N GLU A 215 -2.13 -10.99 11.02
CA GLU A 215 -2.75 -11.88 11.99
C GLU A 215 -1.80 -12.15 13.14
N ASN A 216 -2.27 -11.97 14.37
CA ASN A 216 -1.51 -12.23 15.59
C ASN A 216 -1.87 -13.62 16.13
N ILE A 217 -0.98 -14.58 15.94
CA ILE A 217 -1.20 -15.97 16.29
C ILE A 217 -0.50 -16.26 17.63
N ALA A 218 -1.22 -16.77 18.63
CA ALA A 218 -0.63 -17.09 19.93
C ALA A 218 0.57 -18.03 19.78
N LEU A 219 1.63 -17.79 20.56
CA LEU A 219 2.81 -18.67 20.52
C LEU A 219 2.49 -20.03 21.15
N ASP A 220 2.82 -21.09 20.42
CA ASP A 220 2.75 -22.46 20.91
C ASP A 220 4.13 -23.11 20.80
N PRO A 221 4.91 -23.20 21.90
CA PRO A 221 6.24 -23.79 21.87
C PRO A 221 6.23 -25.32 21.68
N THR A 222 5.06 -25.96 21.69
CA THR A 222 4.94 -27.42 21.54
C THR A 222 4.79 -27.87 20.08
N ARG A 223 4.58 -26.92 19.15
CA ARG A 223 4.33 -27.19 17.73
C ARG A 223 5.27 -26.40 16.82
N PRO A 224 5.58 -26.90 15.61
CA PRO A 224 6.35 -26.14 14.62
C PRO A 224 5.62 -24.85 14.21
N VAL A 225 6.37 -23.76 14.05
CA VAL A 225 5.80 -22.43 13.75
C VAL A 225 4.93 -22.45 12.49
N ASN A 226 5.41 -23.06 11.41
CA ASN A 226 4.64 -23.12 10.17
C ASN A 226 3.35 -23.91 10.33
N GLU A 227 3.35 -25.00 11.09
CA GLU A 227 2.13 -25.79 11.33
C GLU A 227 1.06 -24.97 12.09
N VAL A 228 1.50 -24.19 13.08
CA VAL A 228 0.61 -23.29 13.84
C VAL A 228 0.08 -22.17 12.94
N ASN A 229 0.96 -21.54 12.17
CA ASN A 229 0.62 -20.46 11.25
C ASN A 229 -0.36 -20.92 10.15
N GLU A 230 -0.04 -22.02 9.47
CA GLU A 230 -0.84 -22.59 8.38
C GLU A 230 -2.23 -23.04 8.88
N ALA A 231 -2.30 -23.66 10.06
CA ALA A 231 -3.56 -24.10 10.65
C ALA A 231 -4.48 -22.92 11.02
N TYR A 232 -3.91 -21.86 11.61
CA TYR A 232 -4.66 -20.63 11.89
C TYR A 232 -5.13 -19.98 10.59
N PHE A 233 -4.22 -19.79 9.64
CA PHE A 233 -4.51 -19.14 8.36
C PHE A 233 -5.62 -19.86 7.58
N THR A 234 -5.58 -21.19 7.55
CA THR A 234 -6.60 -22.01 6.88
C THR A 234 -7.98 -21.91 7.55
N ARG A 235 -8.01 -21.81 8.88
CA ARG A 235 -9.25 -21.78 9.66
C ARG A 235 -9.89 -20.40 9.74
N GLU A 236 -9.07 -19.36 9.91
CA GLU A 236 -9.54 -18.00 10.23
C GLU A 236 -9.44 -17.04 9.03
N VAL A 237 -8.44 -17.18 8.15
CA VAL A 237 -8.23 -16.22 7.05
C VAL A 237 -8.89 -16.67 5.75
N LEU A 238 -8.55 -17.87 5.28
CA LEU A 238 -9.01 -18.36 3.96
C LEU A 238 -10.54 -18.39 3.76
N PRO A 239 -11.38 -18.67 4.78
CA PRO A 239 -12.84 -18.61 4.60
C PRO A 239 -13.37 -17.20 4.30
N HIS A 240 -12.67 -16.16 4.74
CA HIS A 240 -13.06 -14.77 4.54
C HIS A 240 -12.34 -14.14 3.34
N VAL A 241 -11.09 -14.55 3.10
CA VAL A 241 -10.25 -14.03 2.03
C VAL A 241 -9.58 -15.19 1.27
N PRO A 242 -10.30 -15.87 0.36
CA PRO A 242 -9.80 -17.08 -0.30
C PRO A 242 -8.55 -16.88 -1.18
N GLU A 243 -8.28 -15.64 -1.58
CA GLU A 243 -7.17 -15.27 -2.45
C GLU A 243 -5.93 -14.81 -1.69
N ALA A 244 -5.99 -14.81 -0.35
CA ALA A 244 -4.88 -14.39 0.48
C ALA A 244 -3.76 -15.45 0.55
N TRP A 245 -2.56 -15.00 0.87
CA TRP A 245 -1.44 -15.86 1.23
C TRP A 245 -0.57 -15.25 2.33
N ILE A 246 0.28 -16.06 2.95
CA ILE A 246 1.27 -15.64 3.94
C ILE A 246 2.54 -15.19 3.21
N ASP A 247 3.05 -14.00 3.55
CA ASP A 247 4.38 -13.57 3.11
C ASP A 247 5.47 -14.34 3.87
N ALA A 248 6.04 -15.37 3.22
CA ALA A 248 7.11 -16.20 3.77
C ALA A 248 8.47 -15.48 3.87
N ASP A 249 8.64 -14.32 3.24
CA ASP A 249 9.86 -13.52 3.33
C ASP A 249 9.92 -12.70 4.63
N LYS A 250 8.78 -12.52 5.32
CA LYS A 250 8.73 -11.87 6.64
C LYS A 250 9.04 -12.89 7.74
N LYS A 251 10.28 -12.83 8.23
CA LYS A 251 10.79 -13.72 9.26
C LYS A 251 11.25 -12.95 10.49
N ASP A 252 11.10 -13.56 11.65
CA ASP A 252 11.65 -13.00 12.88
C ASP A 252 13.18 -13.02 12.83
N ALA A 253 13.81 -11.96 13.32
CA ALA A 253 15.25 -11.81 13.26
C ALA A 253 16.01 -12.85 14.09
N LYS A 254 15.40 -13.39 15.16
CA LYS A 254 16.07 -14.28 16.12
C LYS A 254 16.03 -15.74 15.68
N ASP A 255 14.86 -16.25 15.32
CA ASP A 255 14.67 -17.67 15.00
C ASP A 255 14.58 -17.95 13.49
N GLN A 256 14.48 -16.90 12.64
CA GLN A 256 14.33 -17.01 11.19
C GLN A 256 13.06 -17.77 10.74
N GLU A 257 12.07 -17.89 11.63
CA GLU A 257 10.76 -18.48 11.36
C GLU A 257 9.79 -17.43 10.81
N ILE A 258 8.75 -17.88 10.11
CA ILE A 258 7.77 -17.00 9.44
C ILE A 258 6.95 -16.21 10.48
N GLY A 259 6.87 -14.90 10.29
CA GLY A 259 6.17 -13.96 11.15
C GLY A 259 7.04 -13.39 12.27
N ILE A 260 6.72 -12.18 12.71
CA ILE A 260 7.49 -11.43 13.73
C ILE A 260 6.95 -11.72 15.12
N VAL A 261 7.82 -12.04 16.09
CA VAL A 261 7.38 -12.22 17.48
C VAL A 261 7.10 -10.86 18.12
N GLY A 262 5.88 -10.69 18.60
CA GLY A 262 5.46 -9.58 19.44
C GLY A 262 5.01 -10.07 20.82
N TYR A 263 4.93 -9.15 21.77
CA TYR A 263 4.35 -9.42 23.08
C TYR A 263 3.29 -8.36 23.39
N GLU A 264 2.16 -8.79 23.91
CA GLU A 264 1.09 -7.93 24.38
C GLU A 264 0.58 -8.48 25.72
N ILE A 265 0.44 -7.59 26.70
CA ILE A 265 -0.13 -7.93 28.00
C ILE A 265 -1.55 -7.35 28.01
N PRO A 266 -2.59 -8.13 27.72
CA PRO A 266 -3.96 -7.65 27.79
C PRO A 266 -4.36 -7.52 29.26
N PHE A 267 -4.07 -6.36 29.85
CA PHE A 267 -4.24 -6.14 31.28
C PHE A 267 -5.67 -6.46 31.74
N ASN A 268 -6.66 -6.09 30.95
CA ASN A 268 -8.06 -6.36 31.26
C ASN A 268 -8.38 -7.86 31.28
N ARG A 269 -7.81 -8.66 30.38
CA ARG A 269 -8.09 -10.11 30.34
C ARG A 269 -7.54 -10.84 31.56
N HIS A 270 -6.38 -10.42 32.09
CA HIS A 270 -5.69 -11.16 33.16
C HIS A 270 -5.86 -10.56 34.56
N PHE A 271 -6.09 -9.25 34.65
CA PHE A 271 -6.09 -8.51 35.90
C PHE A 271 -7.40 -7.76 36.18
N TYR A 272 -8.31 -7.63 35.21
CA TYR A 272 -9.63 -7.07 35.53
C TYR A 272 -10.41 -8.09 36.35
N VAL A 273 -10.63 -7.76 37.61
CA VAL A 273 -11.59 -8.43 38.47
C VAL A 273 -12.80 -7.52 38.53
N TYR A 274 -13.94 -7.99 38.03
CA TYR A 274 -15.19 -7.24 38.17
C TYR A 274 -15.45 -6.97 39.65
N GLN A 275 -15.47 -5.70 40.02
CA GLN A 275 -15.91 -5.26 41.34
C GLN A 275 -17.37 -4.82 41.21
N PRO A 276 -18.32 -5.52 41.84
CA PRO A 276 -19.70 -5.04 41.87
C PRO A 276 -19.74 -3.66 42.54
N PRO A 277 -20.67 -2.79 42.14
CA PRO A 277 -20.92 -1.54 42.86
C PRO A 277 -21.18 -1.81 44.34
N ARG A 278 -20.78 -0.87 45.21
CA ARG A 278 -21.14 -0.90 46.64
C ARG A 278 -22.67 -0.92 46.81
N ASP A 279 -23.13 -1.54 47.90
CA ASP A 279 -24.56 -1.65 48.19
C ASP A 279 -25.17 -0.25 48.40
N LEU A 280 -26.42 -0.06 47.97
CA LEU A 280 -27.15 1.20 48.16
C LEU A 280 -27.30 1.54 49.64
N VAL A 281 -27.46 0.53 50.51
CA VAL A 281 -27.58 0.74 51.96
C VAL A 281 -26.29 1.33 52.56
N GLU A 282 -25.13 0.91 52.04
CA GLU A 282 -23.83 1.47 52.45
C GLU A 282 -23.65 2.89 51.92
N ILE A 283 -24.14 3.18 50.71
CA ILE A 283 -24.14 4.54 50.15
C ILE A 283 -24.98 5.47 51.02
N ASP A 284 -26.19 5.07 51.40
CA ASP A 284 -27.09 5.87 52.22
C ASP A 284 -26.50 6.13 53.61
N ALA A 285 -25.91 5.11 54.24
CA ALA A 285 -25.24 5.26 55.53
C ALA A 285 -24.04 6.22 55.48
N ASP A 286 -23.23 6.17 54.42
CA ASP A 286 -22.13 7.12 54.19
C ASP A 286 -22.67 8.54 53.97
N LEU A 287 -23.75 8.70 53.20
CA LEU A 287 -24.37 10.01 52.95
C LEU A 287 -24.93 10.64 54.22
N ASP A 288 -25.62 9.87 55.06
CA ASP A 288 -26.14 10.32 56.35
C ASP A 288 -25.01 10.74 57.30
N LYS A 289 -23.92 9.97 57.32
CA LYS A 289 -22.73 10.29 58.10
C LYS A 289 -22.11 11.62 57.64
N VAL A 290 -21.86 11.77 56.34
CA VAL A 290 -21.30 13.01 55.76
C VAL A 290 -22.25 14.19 56.00
N SER A 291 -23.56 14.00 55.88
CA SER A 291 -24.55 15.03 56.17
C SER A 291 -24.50 15.48 57.63
N THR A 292 -24.35 14.52 58.55
CA THR A 292 -24.21 14.81 59.99
C THR A 292 -22.92 15.60 60.26
N GLU A 293 -21.78 15.18 59.71
CA GLU A 293 -20.50 15.89 59.84
C GLU A 293 -20.58 17.33 59.29
N ILE A 294 -21.23 17.52 58.14
CA ILE A 294 -21.45 18.87 57.55
C ILE A 294 -22.33 19.73 58.47
N MET A 295 -23.40 19.16 59.03
CA MET A 295 -24.31 19.88 59.92
C MET A 295 -23.64 20.27 61.24
N GLU A 296 -22.73 19.44 61.76
CA GLU A 296 -21.90 19.77 62.92
C GLU A 296 -20.92 20.91 62.63
N LEU A 297 -20.17 20.82 61.52
CA LEU A 297 -19.27 21.89 61.08
C LEU A 297 -20.00 23.24 60.88
N LEU A 298 -21.19 23.22 60.29
CA LEU A 298 -21.99 24.43 60.11
C LEU A 298 -22.47 25.03 61.44
N ARG A 299 -22.74 24.21 62.46
CA ARG A 299 -23.11 24.69 63.80
C ARG A 299 -21.94 25.35 64.51
N GLU A 300 -20.74 24.81 64.36
CA GLU A 300 -19.52 25.40 64.94
C GLU A 300 -19.18 26.78 64.36
N VAL A 301 -19.55 27.06 63.11
CA VAL A 301 -19.30 28.36 62.45
C VAL A 301 -20.34 29.44 62.81
N HIS A 302 -21.53 29.04 63.26
CA HIS A 302 -22.62 29.96 63.62
C HIS A 302 -22.76 30.20 65.14
N SER A 303 -21.81 29.70 65.95
CA SER A 303 -21.64 30.01 67.38
C SER A 303 -20.42 30.89 67.63
#